data_AF-A0A5C1ACC4-F1
#
_entry.id   AF-A0A5C1ACC4-F1
#
_cell.length_a   1.000
_cell.length_b   1.000
_cell.length_c   1.000
_cell.angle_alpha   90.00
_cell.angle_beta   90.00
_cell.angle_gamma   90.00
#
_symmetry.space_group_name_H-M   'P 1'
#
loop_
_entity.id
_entity.type
_entity.pdbx_description
1 polymer ?
#
loop_
_entity_poly.entity_id
_entity_poly.type
_entity_poly.pdbx_seq_one_letter_code
_entity_poly.pdbx_strand_id
1 'polypeptide(L)'
;MPATRCQLRFQSLADVVRDAESLLAKGYDKAGNWDLSQCCHHLAYWLTCSLDGFGKQPLPIRAFLWLARNTFGPGQLKKILAKGFPPNGPTDPNSVKPSDGDDAGAVAKLKQAAERFDAHSGSILPSRFSGR
;
A
#
# COMPACT_ATOMS: atom_id res chain seq x y z
N MET A 1 -13.03 12.97 22.92
CA MET A 1 -13.93 12.30 21.95
C MET A 1 -13.05 11.50 21.00
N PRO A 2 -13.27 10.19 20.78
CA PRO A 2 -12.48 9.45 19.80
C PRO A 2 -12.70 10.05 18.41
N ALA A 3 -11.63 10.22 17.64
CA ALA A 3 -11.69 10.77 16.30
C ALA A 3 -12.56 9.88 15.39
N THR A 4 -13.50 10.48 14.66
CA THR A 4 -14.38 9.75 13.73
C THR A 4 -13.61 9.38 12.47
N ARG A 5 -13.72 8.12 12.04
CA ARG A 5 -13.08 7.65 10.80
C ARG A 5 -13.72 8.31 9.57
N CYS A 6 -12.91 9.02 8.79
CA CYS A 6 -13.31 9.54 7.49
C CYS A 6 -13.31 8.43 6.43
N GLN A 7 -14.30 8.42 5.55
CA GLN A 7 -14.34 7.53 4.39
C GLN A 7 -13.60 8.19 3.23
N LEU A 8 -12.50 7.57 2.80
CA LEU A 8 -11.64 8.08 1.72
C LEU A 8 -11.84 7.24 0.45
N ARG A 9 -11.99 7.92 -0.69
CA ARG A 9 -11.97 7.31 -2.01
C ARG A 9 -11.21 8.20 -2.98
N PHE A 10 -10.05 7.74 -3.39
CA PHE A 10 -9.18 8.44 -4.33
C PHE A 10 -9.38 7.90 -5.75
N GLN A 11 -9.27 8.77 -6.74
CA GLN A 11 -9.35 8.40 -8.17
C GLN A 11 -7.96 8.26 -8.80
N SER A 12 -6.93 8.84 -8.17
CA SER A 12 -5.56 8.85 -8.67
C SER A 12 -4.54 8.82 -7.53
N LEU A 13 -3.29 8.44 -7.83
CA LEU A 13 -2.19 8.54 -6.88
C LEU A 13 -1.90 10.00 -6.50
N ALA A 14 -2.10 10.94 -7.42
CA ALA A 14 -2.00 12.37 -7.14
C ALA A 14 -2.99 12.83 -6.06
N ASP A 15 -4.22 12.30 -6.04
CA ASP A 15 -5.19 12.62 -4.97
C ASP A 15 -4.73 12.09 -3.61
N VAL A 16 -4.12 10.90 -3.58
CA VAL A 16 -3.55 10.32 -2.35
C VAL A 16 -2.42 11.20 -1.81
N VAL A 17 -1.50 11.63 -2.68
CA VAL A 17 -0.37 12.51 -2.29
C VAL A 17 -0.89 13.86 -1.79
N ARG A 18 -1.87 14.45 -2.47
CA ARG A 18 -2.47 15.73 -2.06
C ARG A 18 -3.15 15.65 -0.71
N ASP A 19 -3.84 14.55 -0.41
CA ASP A 19 -4.46 14.32 0.89
C ASP A 19 -3.40 14.23 1.99
N ALA A 20 -2.33 13.45 1.75
CA ALA A 20 -1.22 13.30 2.68
C ALA A 20 -0.49 14.63 2.95
N GLU A 21 -0.24 15.44 1.91
CA GLU A 21 0.31 16.80 2.03
C GLU A 21 -0.64 17.72 2.83
N SER A 22 -1.96 17.57 2.67
CA SER A 22 -2.96 18.34 3.44
C SER A 22 -2.94 17.98 4.92
N LEU A 23 -2.88 16.69 5.25
CA LEU A 23 -2.82 16.19 6.63
C LEU A 23 -1.52 16.65 7.31
N LEU A 24 -0.40 16.64 6.59
CA LEU A 24 0.87 17.16 7.10
C LEU A 24 0.80 18.67 7.39
N ALA A 25 0.20 19.45 6.49
CA ALA A 25 0.14 20.90 6.62
C ALA A 25 -0.86 21.39 7.68
N LYS A 26 -1.99 20.71 7.83
CA LYS A 26 -3.09 21.13 8.73
C LYS A 26 -3.08 20.41 10.08
N GLY A 27 -2.31 19.32 10.19
CA GLY A 27 -2.45 18.36 11.28
C GLY A 27 -3.63 17.43 11.07
N TYR A 28 -3.67 16.35 11.86
CA TYR A 28 -4.70 15.32 11.78
C TYR A 28 -4.92 14.66 13.14
N ASP A 29 -6.14 14.16 13.36
CA ASP A 29 -6.45 13.30 14.49
C ASP A 29 -6.41 11.84 14.07
N LYS A 30 -5.66 11.03 14.82
CA LYS A 30 -5.50 9.60 14.53
C LYS A 30 -6.74 8.81 14.98
N ALA A 31 -7.50 8.28 14.01
CA ALA A 31 -8.67 7.41 14.25
C ALA A 31 -8.36 5.90 14.23
N GLY A 32 -7.09 5.50 14.06
CA GLY A 32 -6.65 4.11 13.98
C GLY A 32 -5.32 3.87 14.70
N ASN A 33 -4.70 2.71 14.46
CA ASN A 33 -3.41 2.39 15.08
C ASN A 33 -2.24 3.04 14.36
N TRP A 34 -2.41 3.36 13.08
CA TRP A 34 -1.36 3.94 12.24
C TRP A 34 -1.46 5.45 12.19
N ASP A 35 -0.32 6.11 12.32
CA ASP A 35 -0.17 7.53 12.02
C ASP A 35 0.04 7.76 10.52
N LEU A 36 0.24 9.03 10.14
CA LEU A 36 0.44 9.42 8.74
C LEU A 36 1.73 8.81 8.17
N SER A 37 2.85 8.86 8.89
CA SER A 37 4.12 8.27 8.46
C SER A 37 3.99 6.79 8.11
N GLN A 38 3.27 6.02 8.94
CA GLN A 38 3.05 4.59 8.75
C GLN A 38 2.18 4.32 7.53
N CYS A 39 1.12 5.10 7.34
CA CYS A 39 0.28 5.00 6.15
C CYS A 39 1.06 5.31 4.87
N CYS A 40 1.83 6.42 4.86
CA CYS A 40 2.61 6.83 3.70
C CYS A 40 3.72 5.83 3.36
N HIS A 41 4.46 5.34 4.36
CA HIS A 41 5.48 4.31 4.15
C HIS A 41 4.88 3.01 3.61
N HIS A 42 3.72 2.60 4.12
CA HIS A 42 3.03 1.40 3.65
C HIS A 42 2.64 1.49 2.18
N LEU A 43 2.04 2.62 1.78
CA LEU A 43 1.68 2.86 0.38
C LEU A 43 2.92 2.91 -0.52
N ALA A 44 3.97 3.63 -0.10
CA ALA A 44 5.22 3.73 -0.85
C ALA A 44 5.91 2.37 -1.06
N TYR A 45 5.87 1.50 -0.04
CA TYR A 45 6.43 0.15 -0.11
C TYR A 45 5.75 -0.70 -1.19
N TRP A 46 4.41 -0.71 -1.25
CA TRP A 46 3.68 -1.52 -2.24
C TRP A 46 3.80 -0.97 -3.67
N LEU A 47 3.83 0.35 -3.85
CA LEU A 47 4.13 0.97 -5.15
C LEU A 47 5.51 0.54 -5.64
N THR A 48 6.51 0.60 -4.76
CA THR A 48 7.89 0.23 -5.09
C THR A 48 8.03 -1.25 -5.39
N CYS A 49 7.41 -2.14 -4.60
CA CYS A 49 7.44 -3.59 -4.82
C CYS A 49 6.83 -4.01 -6.16
N SER A 50 5.88 -3.23 -6.69
CA SER A 50 5.28 -3.49 -8.00
C SER A 50 6.27 -3.25 -9.15
N LEU A 51 7.24 -2.34 -8.94
CA LEU A 51 8.27 -2.00 -9.92
C LEU A 51 9.54 -2.85 -9.75
N ASP A 52 10.07 -2.90 -8.52
CA ASP A 52 11.36 -3.54 -8.20
C ASP A 52 11.22 -5.03 -7.86
N GLY A 53 9.98 -5.47 -7.65
CA GLY A 53 9.63 -6.84 -7.31
C GLY A 53 9.59 -7.08 -5.80
N PHE A 54 8.91 -8.16 -5.43
CA PHE A 54 8.84 -8.60 -4.04
C PHE A 54 10.13 -9.35 -3.69
N GLY A 55 10.77 -9.00 -2.56
CA GLY A 55 12.01 -9.62 -2.09
C GLY A 55 11.96 -11.15 -1.93
N LYS A 56 13.09 -11.78 -1.58
CA LYS A 56 13.16 -13.23 -1.38
C LYS A 56 12.32 -13.66 -0.17
N GLN A 57 11.20 -14.33 -0.43
CA GLN A 57 10.35 -14.91 0.61
C GLN A 57 10.90 -16.26 1.09
N PRO A 58 10.72 -16.61 2.38
CA PRO A 58 10.99 -17.95 2.91
C PRO A 58 10.27 -19.05 2.10
N LEU A 59 10.85 -20.26 2.05
CA LEU A 59 10.32 -21.39 1.29
C LEU A 59 8.83 -21.70 1.57
N PRO A 60 8.34 -21.71 2.82
CA PRO A 60 6.93 -21.98 3.11
C PRO A 60 6.00 -20.94 2.46
N ILE A 61 6.37 -19.66 2.54
CA ILE A 61 5.60 -18.56 1.94
C ILE A 61 5.61 -18.68 0.41
N ARG A 62 6.74 -19.06 -0.19
CA ARG A 62 6.82 -19.29 -1.64
C ARG A 62 5.91 -20.41 -2.11
N ALA A 63 5.86 -21.53 -1.38
CA ALA A 63 4.97 -22.65 -1.69
C ALA A 63 3.50 -22.24 -1.60
N PHE A 64 3.14 -21.50 -0.54
CA PHE A 64 1.80 -20.95 -0.38
C PHE A 64 1.41 -19.99 -1.51
N LEU A 65 2.27 -19.03 -1.86
CA LEU A 65 2.02 -18.08 -2.95
C LEU A 65 1.87 -18.77 -4.30
N TRP A 66 2.68 -19.80 -4.58
CA TRP A 66 2.54 -20.62 -5.78
C TRP A 66 1.19 -21.35 -5.82
N LEU A 67 0.77 -21.95 -4.69
CA LEU A 67 -0.53 -22.61 -4.60
C LEU A 67 -1.66 -21.60 -4.81
N ALA A 68 -1.62 -20.46 -4.13
CA ALA A 68 -2.62 -19.40 -4.26
C ALA A 68 -2.72 -18.90 -5.70
N ARG A 69 -1.59 -18.65 -6.36
CA ARG A 69 -1.50 -18.21 -7.76
C ARG A 69 -2.22 -19.16 -8.72
N ASN A 70 -2.11 -20.46 -8.50
CA ASN A 70 -2.68 -21.48 -9.38
C ASN A 70 -4.10 -21.91 -9.02
N THR A 71 -4.64 -21.47 -7.87
CA THR A 71 -5.94 -21.94 -7.38
C THR A 71 -6.95 -20.80 -7.25
N PHE A 72 -6.83 -19.96 -6.22
CA PHE A 72 -7.84 -18.95 -5.87
C PHE A 72 -7.40 -17.49 -6.07
N GLY A 73 -6.10 -17.25 -6.31
CA GLY A 73 -5.51 -15.92 -6.44
C GLY A 73 -6.16 -15.04 -7.51
N PRO A 74 -6.34 -15.52 -8.76
CA PRO A 74 -7.02 -14.73 -9.81
C PRO A 74 -8.47 -14.38 -9.48
N GLY A 75 -9.20 -15.28 -8.80
CA GLY A 75 -10.57 -15.02 -8.35
C GLY A 75 -10.62 -13.96 -7.24
N GLN A 76 -9.67 -14.00 -6.31
CA GLN A 76 -9.52 -12.98 -5.27
C GLN A 76 -9.15 -11.62 -5.87
N LEU A 77 -8.23 -11.56 -6.84
CA LEU A 77 -7.90 -10.30 -7.53
C LEU A 77 -9.14 -9.67 -8.18
N LYS A 78 -9.94 -10.45 -8.92
CA LYS A 78 -11.18 -9.94 -9.53
C LYS A 78 -12.14 -9.37 -8.49
N LYS A 79 -12.30 -10.05 -7.35
CA LYS A 79 -13.15 -9.56 -6.25
C LYS A 79 -12.61 -8.27 -5.64
N ILE A 80 -11.30 -8.17 -5.42
CA ILE A 80 -10.65 -6.97 -4.87
C ILE A 80 -10.78 -5.80 -5.84
N LEU A 81 -10.57 -6.00 -7.14
CA LEU A 81 -10.75 -4.93 -8.12
C LEU A 81 -12.21 -4.46 -8.21
N ALA A 82 -13.18 -5.35 -8.00
CA ALA A 82 -14.61 -5.01 -8.04
C ALA A 82 -15.13 -4.36 -6.75
N LYS A 83 -14.65 -4.79 -5.57
CA LYS A 83 -15.22 -4.42 -4.26
C LYS A 83 -14.26 -3.68 -3.33
N GLY A 84 -12.99 -3.55 -3.71
CA GLY A 84 -11.92 -3.08 -2.84
C GLY A 84 -11.33 -4.17 -1.95
N PHE A 85 -10.28 -3.81 -1.21
CA PHE A 85 -9.69 -4.69 -0.21
C PHE A 85 -10.64 -4.85 1.00
N PRO A 86 -10.78 -6.06 1.55
CA PRO A 86 -11.56 -6.25 2.77
C PRO A 86 -10.89 -5.53 3.96
N PRO A 87 -11.68 -4.94 4.87
CA PRO A 87 -11.14 -4.36 6.10
C PRO A 87 -10.54 -5.45 6.99
N ASN A 88 -9.58 -5.07 7.84
CA ASN A 88 -8.94 -5.93 8.85
C ASN A 88 -8.22 -7.17 8.29
N GLY A 89 -7.75 -7.12 7.05
CA GLY A 89 -6.88 -8.15 6.49
C GLY A 89 -5.49 -8.17 7.15
N PRO A 90 -4.79 -9.32 7.14
CA PRO A 90 -3.42 -9.40 7.63
C PRO A 90 -2.50 -8.50 6.80
N THR A 91 -1.71 -7.67 7.47
CA THR A 91 -0.71 -6.78 6.85
C THR A 91 0.67 -7.41 6.95
N ASP A 92 1.48 -7.28 5.88
CA ASP A 92 2.90 -7.67 5.93
C ASP A 92 3.64 -6.75 6.94
N PRO A 93 4.24 -7.29 8.02
CA PRO A 93 4.97 -6.48 8.99
C PRO A 93 6.12 -5.68 8.37
N ASN A 94 6.70 -6.13 7.26
CA ASN A 94 7.76 -5.40 6.57
C ASN A 94 7.26 -4.14 5.85
N SER A 95 5.95 -4.08 5.57
CA SER A 95 5.33 -2.95 4.87
C SER A 95 4.96 -1.80 5.81
N VAL A 96 4.97 -2.02 7.13
CA VAL A 96 4.62 -0.98 8.11
C VAL A 96 5.82 -0.73 8.98
N LYS A 97 6.51 0.40 8.75
CA LYS A 97 7.61 0.81 9.62
C LYS A 97 7.06 1.20 11.02
N PRO A 98 7.86 1.03 12.08
CA PRO A 98 7.56 1.66 13.36
C PRO A 98 7.33 3.16 13.17
N SER A 99 6.42 3.74 13.95
CA SER A 99 6.23 5.18 14.03
C SER A 99 7.56 5.84 14.44
N ASP A 100 8.09 6.72 13.60
CA ASP A 100 9.31 7.49 13.84
C ASP A 100 9.05 9.00 13.98
N GLY A 101 7.79 9.42 13.81
CA GLY A 101 7.37 10.82 13.88
C GLY A 101 7.79 11.67 12.67
N ASP A 102 8.42 11.08 11.65
CA ASP A 102 8.84 11.76 10.42
C ASP A 102 7.74 11.70 9.35
N ASP A 103 6.60 12.36 9.63
CA ASP A 103 5.49 12.45 8.69
C ASP A 103 5.92 13.15 7.38
N ALA A 104 6.78 14.18 7.47
CA ALA A 104 7.26 14.93 6.31
C ALA A 104 8.10 14.07 5.36
N GLY A 105 9.07 13.32 5.89
CA GLY A 105 9.89 12.41 5.09
C GLY A 105 9.07 11.25 4.52
N ALA A 106 8.07 10.75 5.24
CA ALA A 106 7.18 9.71 4.75
C ALA A 106 6.28 10.18 3.60
N VAL A 107 5.69 11.38 3.70
CA VAL A 107 4.91 11.99 2.62
C VAL A 107 5.77 12.23 1.38
N ALA A 108 7.00 12.73 1.55
CA ALA A 108 7.93 12.92 0.45
C ALA A 108 8.28 11.61 -0.27
N LYS A 109 8.51 10.51 0.48
CA LYS A 109 8.74 9.18 -0.10
C LYS A 109 7.52 8.64 -0.84
N LEU A 110 6.32 8.84 -0.31
CA LEU A 110 5.08 8.46 -0.99
C LEU A 110 4.94 9.19 -2.32
N LYS A 111 5.20 10.51 -2.33
CA LYS A 111 5.19 11.32 -3.55
C LYS A 111 6.18 10.81 -4.58
N GLN A 112 7.43 10.58 -4.18
CA GLN A 112 8.46 10.04 -5.06
C GLN A 112 8.07 8.67 -5.63
N ALA A 113 7.49 7.79 -4.80
CA ALA A 113 7.04 6.46 -5.23
C ALA A 113 5.87 6.56 -6.23
N ALA A 114 4.92 7.48 -6.00
CA ALA A 114 3.81 7.74 -6.90
C ALA A 114 4.29 8.29 -8.26
N GLU A 115 5.16 9.31 -8.25
CA GLU A 115 5.75 9.88 -9.47
C GLU A 115 6.54 8.83 -10.26
N ARG A 116 7.33 8.00 -9.56
CA ARG A 116 8.08 6.91 -10.19
C ARG A 116 7.14 5.87 -10.81
N PHE A 117 6.04 5.55 -10.14
CA PHE A 117 5.05 4.60 -10.65
C PHE A 117 4.31 5.15 -11.87
N ASP A 118 3.87 6.41 -11.83
CA ASP A 118 3.20 7.06 -12.96
C ASP A 118 4.13 7.26 -14.17
N ALA A 119 5.41 7.54 -13.93
CA ALA A 119 6.42 7.64 -14.99
C ALA A 119 6.84 6.28 -15.57
N HIS A 120 6.56 5.16 -14.88
CA HIS A 120 6.95 3.84 -15.32
C HIS A 120 6.04 3.36 -16.46
N SER A 121 6.55 3.43 -17.68
CA SER A 121 5.90 2.96 -18.91
C SER A 121 6.28 1.52 -19.29
N GLY A 122 7.08 0.84 -18.47
CA GLY A 122 7.51 -0.54 -18.67
C GLY A 122 6.55 -1.58 -18.12
N SER A 123 6.88 -2.86 -18.31
CA SER A 123 6.12 -3.96 -17.71
C SER A 123 6.20 -3.90 -16.17
N ILE A 124 5.06 -4.02 -15.51
CA ILE A 124 4.95 -4.17 -14.06
C ILE A 124 5.17 -5.66 -13.73
N LEU A 125 5.92 -5.95 -12.66
CA LEU A 125 6.19 -7.33 -12.29
C LEU A 125 4.90 -8.02 -11.81
N PRO A 126 4.61 -9.25 -12.29
CA PRO A 126 3.37 -9.92 -11.96
C PRO A 126 3.30 -10.22 -10.47
N SER A 127 2.11 -10.06 -9.89
CA SER A 127 1.87 -10.41 -8.49
C SER A 127 2.25 -11.86 -8.20
N ARG A 128 3.01 -12.10 -7.11
CA ARG A 128 3.31 -13.47 -6.67
C ARG A 128 2.07 -14.24 -6.23
N PHE A 129 0.99 -13.54 -5.87
CA PHE A 129 -0.25 -14.13 -5.35
C PHE A 129 -1.30 -14.41 -6.44
N SER A 130 -1.49 -13.50 -7.41
CA SER A 130 -2.53 -13.64 -8.46
C SER A 130 -1.95 -13.91 -9.84
N GLY A 131 -0.66 -13.68 -10.03
CA GLY A 131 0.10 -14.08 -11.20
C GLY A 131 -0.15 -13.35 -12.51
N ARG A 132 -0.94 -12.28 -12.47
CA ARG A 132 -1.09 -11.30 -13.54
C ARG A 132 -0.73 -9.93 -12.97
#